data_AF-A0A6G2VQF2-F1
#
_entry.id   AF-A0A6G2VQF2-F1
#
_cell.length_a   1.000
_cell.length_b   1.000
_cell.length_c   1.000
_cell.angle_alpha   90.00
_cell.angle_beta   90.00
_cell.angle_gamma   90.00
#
_symmetry.space_group_name_H-M   'P 1'
#
loop_
_entity.id
_entity.type
_entity.pdbx_description
1 polymer ?
#
loop_
_entity_poly.entity_id
_entity_poly.type
_entity_poly.pdbx_seq_one_letter_code
_entity_poly.pdbx_strand_id
1 'polypeptide(L)'
;VPKGTTVLGVDIGGGTRDDAVKKLDDAFGSRVDKPLKLAVGGRTVTVTPENAGLQFDYQATVSEAAKSDYNPVHVIGSLFGQKRVVEPAMPVDEEKLQAALQQAGGGSGSVTDGTVDFSSGKAVAVHGKAGKAIDAGQSTHAVEQAYRTLVETGAPAPVTVPTTTRQPAVSDAEVDRMMKEFAEPAMSDRVTVQTDAAHQVQLSPQNSLKKFLRVTAVDGKLVDKPDLGALKELYGHTFDGVLITRGNGKKTPVTPEDVYAALRPALMSRTDRVAVIDTDPS
;
A
#
# COMPACT_ATOMS: atom_id res chain seq x y z
N VAL A 1 36.12 24.20 9.31
CA VAL A 1 35.20 24.38 10.45
C VAL A 1 36.01 24.76 11.69
N PRO A 2 35.58 25.72 12.53
CA PRO A 2 36.30 26.10 13.75
C PRO A 2 36.61 24.90 14.66
N LYS A 3 37.76 24.92 15.34
CA LYS A 3 38.16 23.85 16.27
C LYS A 3 37.18 23.76 17.44
N GLY A 4 36.94 22.54 17.93
CA GLY A 4 36.02 22.28 19.05
C GLY A 4 34.54 22.32 18.67
N THR A 5 34.21 22.31 17.36
CA THR A 5 32.82 22.29 16.90
C THR A 5 32.27 20.87 16.89
N THR A 6 31.16 20.63 17.56
CA THR A 6 30.51 19.32 17.69
C THR A 6 29.06 19.35 17.20
N VAL A 7 28.61 18.27 16.55
CA VAL A 7 27.21 18.05 16.15
C VAL A 7 26.78 16.69 16.68
N LEU A 8 25.71 16.63 17.46
CA LEU A 8 25.21 15.39 18.09
C LEU A 8 26.34 14.57 18.78
N GLY A 9 27.28 15.27 19.42
CA GLY A 9 28.43 14.67 20.11
C GLY A 9 29.65 14.31 19.23
N VAL A 10 29.57 14.46 17.90
CA VAL A 10 30.69 14.21 16.97
C VAL A 10 31.49 15.48 16.72
N ASP A 11 32.81 15.46 16.94
CA ASP A 11 33.71 16.60 16.68
C ASP A 11 34.04 16.74 15.19
N ILE A 12 33.45 17.76 14.57
CA ILE A 12 33.64 18.12 13.16
C ILE A 12 34.62 19.28 12.97
N GLY A 13 35.20 19.80 14.05
CA GLY A 13 36.11 20.94 14.03
C GLY A 13 37.52 20.63 13.54
N GLY A 14 38.26 21.69 13.18
CA GLY A 14 39.71 21.64 12.96
C GLY A 14 40.18 21.22 11.56
N GLY A 15 39.25 20.95 10.63
CA GLY A 15 39.55 20.60 9.24
C GLY A 15 38.77 21.44 8.22
N THR A 16 38.78 20.97 6.96
CA THR A 16 38.00 21.55 5.85
C THR A 16 36.50 21.28 6.03
N ARG A 17 35.66 21.82 5.13
CA ARG A 17 34.23 21.49 5.12
C ARG A 17 34.00 20.04 4.68
N ASP A 18 34.76 19.55 3.71
CA ASP A 18 34.63 18.18 3.21
C ASP A 18 35.03 17.16 4.28
N ASP A 19 36.09 17.44 5.05
CA ASP A 19 36.48 16.61 6.21
C ASP A 19 35.36 16.53 7.25
N ALA A 20 34.69 17.66 7.50
CA ALA A 20 33.59 17.74 8.45
C ALA A 20 32.34 16.95 7.96
N VAL A 21 31.99 17.06 6.67
CA VAL A 21 30.91 16.27 6.07
C VAL A 21 31.23 14.78 6.16
N LYS A 22 32.45 14.38 5.81
CA LYS A 22 32.88 12.97 5.91
C LYS A 22 32.78 12.43 7.33
N LYS A 23 33.17 13.21 8.35
CA LYS A 23 33.03 12.80 9.75
C LYS A 23 31.56 12.59 10.16
N LEU A 24 30.63 13.41 9.66
CA LEU A 24 29.21 13.21 9.92
C LEU A 24 28.68 11.95 9.22
N ASP A 25 29.06 11.73 7.96
CA ASP A 25 28.69 10.55 7.19
C ASP A 25 29.22 9.25 7.85
N ASP A 26 30.50 9.23 8.22
CA ASP A 26 31.12 8.08 8.90
C ASP A 26 30.42 7.77 10.24
N ALA A 27 29.88 8.78 10.94
CA ALA A 27 29.21 8.62 12.23
C ALA A 27 27.72 8.25 12.13
N PHE A 28 27.01 8.84 11.17
CA PHE A 28 25.54 8.80 11.11
C PHE A 28 24.99 8.11 9.86
N GLY A 29 25.79 7.85 8.82
CA GLY A 29 25.33 7.27 7.55
C GLY A 29 24.60 5.93 7.73
N SER A 30 25.05 5.09 8.65
CA SER A 30 24.37 3.82 8.97
C SER A 30 23.04 3.98 9.76
N ARG A 31 22.68 5.20 10.17
CA ARG A 31 21.54 5.51 11.02
C ARG A 31 20.46 6.32 10.33
N VAL A 32 20.83 7.19 9.38
CA VAL A 32 19.90 8.08 8.67
C VAL A 32 18.85 7.31 7.87
N ASP A 33 19.18 6.11 7.38
CA ASP A 33 18.24 5.27 6.62
C ASP A 33 17.56 4.20 7.47
N LYS A 34 17.84 4.15 8.79
CA LYS A 34 17.23 3.15 9.66
C LYS A 34 15.71 3.36 9.71
N PRO A 35 14.91 2.31 9.53
CA PRO A 35 13.47 2.46 9.59
C PRO A 35 12.97 2.90 10.98
N LEU A 36 12.07 3.88 11.01
CA LEU A 36 11.37 4.31 12.22
C LEU A 36 10.27 3.31 12.57
N LYS A 37 10.12 3.03 13.86
CA LYS A 37 9.05 2.19 14.40
C LYS A 37 7.98 3.07 15.01
N LEU A 38 6.76 3.01 14.50
CA LEU A 38 5.62 3.76 15.00
C LEU A 38 4.61 2.81 15.64
N ALA A 39 4.18 3.12 16.86
CA ALA A 39 3.16 2.37 17.57
C ALA A 39 1.78 2.97 17.30
N VAL A 40 0.89 2.16 16.72
CA VAL A 40 -0.45 2.52 16.26
C VAL A 40 -1.44 1.52 16.83
N GLY A 41 -2.27 1.95 17.80
CA GLY A 41 -3.32 1.10 18.37
C GLY A 41 -2.81 -0.25 18.91
N GLY A 42 -1.61 -0.27 19.52
CA GLY A 42 -1.00 -1.49 20.06
C GLY A 42 -0.21 -2.35 19.06
N ARG A 43 -0.12 -1.93 17.79
CA ARG A 43 0.72 -2.57 16.76
C ARG A 43 1.89 -1.69 16.40
N THR A 44 2.98 -2.29 15.92
CA THR A 44 4.12 -1.54 15.40
C THR A 44 4.09 -1.57 13.88
N VAL A 45 4.14 -0.40 13.26
CA VAL A 45 4.36 -0.22 11.82
C VAL A 45 5.71 0.44 11.59
N THR A 46 6.24 0.31 10.38
CA THR A 46 7.57 0.83 10.03
C THR A 46 7.46 1.88 8.95
N VAL A 47 8.21 2.97 9.09
CA VAL A 47 8.33 4.04 8.11
C VAL A 47 9.80 4.19 7.73
N THR A 48 10.10 4.21 6.44
CA THR A 48 11.46 4.45 5.96
C THR A 48 11.70 5.97 5.88
N PRO A 49 12.78 6.51 6.48
CA PRO A 49 13.04 7.96 6.52
C PRO A 49 13.00 8.62 5.14
N GLU A 50 13.70 8.03 4.16
CA GLU A 50 13.77 8.54 2.78
C GLU A 50 12.38 8.68 2.13
N ASN A 51 11.55 7.64 2.23
CA ASN A 51 10.18 7.65 1.70
C ASN A 51 9.27 8.64 2.43
N ALA A 52 9.59 8.97 3.69
CA ALA A 52 8.87 9.94 4.50
C ALA A 52 9.47 11.35 4.39
N GLY A 53 10.46 11.58 3.52
CA GLY A 53 11.05 12.91 3.35
C GLY A 53 11.87 13.40 4.54
N LEU A 54 12.27 12.49 5.45
CA LEU A 54 13.09 12.79 6.62
C LEU A 54 14.56 12.68 6.23
N GLN A 55 15.32 13.75 6.45
CA GLN A 55 16.73 13.82 6.02
C GLN A 55 17.62 14.39 7.11
N PHE A 56 18.92 14.08 7.03
CA PHE A 56 19.96 14.79 7.75
C PHE A 56 20.92 15.39 6.72
N ASP A 57 20.83 16.72 6.55
CA ASP A 57 21.66 17.47 5.62
C ASP A 57 23.02 17.81 6.26
N TYR A 58 24.01 16.96 6.00
CA TYR A 58 25.38 17.16 6.47
C TYR A 58 26.00 18.45 5.91
N GLN A 59 25.69 18.82 4.67
CA GLN A 59 26.30 19.96 3.99
C GLN A 59 25.76 21.28 4.55
N ALA A 60 24.46 21.39 4.76
CA ALA A 60 23.84 22.53 5.43
C ALA A 60 24.31 22.65 6.88
N THR A 61 24.40 21.52 7.60
CA THR A 61 24.92 21.48 8.98
C THR A 61 26.36 22.01 9.05
N VAL A 62 27.24 21.52 8.18
CA VAL A 62 28.64 21.97 8.13
C VAL A 62 28.75 23.41 7.67
N SER A 63 27.88 23.85 6.75
CA SER A 63 27.85 25.24 6.29
C SER A 63 27.48 26.20 7.41
N GLU A 64 26.49 25.84 8.24
CA GLU A 64 26.13 26.60 9.45
C GLU A 64 27.26 26.57 10.48
N ALA A 65 27.83 25.39 10.73
CA ALA A 65 28.98 25.22 11.62
C ALA A 65 30.21 26.04 11.17
N ALA A 66 30.35 26.30 9.88
CA ALA A 66 31.44 27.07 9.30
C ALA A 66 31.21 28.59 9.35
N LYS A 67 30.00 29.08 9.65
CA LYS A 67 29.76 30.53 9.82
C LYS A 67 30.53 31.03 11.03
N SER A 68 31.33 32.08 10.84
CA SER A 68 32.12 32.69 11.90
C SER A 68 31.19 33.38 12.91
N ASP A 69 31.34 33.11 14.20
CA ASP A 69 30.60 33.82 15.25
C ASP A 69 31.04 35.29 15.27
N TYR A 70 30.25 36.17 14.67
CA TYR A 70 30.31 37.62 14.87
C TYR A 70 29.17 38.05 15.83
N ASN A 71 29.02 37.37 16.98
CA ASN A 71 28.08 37.79 18.03
C ASN A 71 28.81 38.03 19.38
N PRO A 72 29.12 39.29 19.73
CA PRO A 72 30.04 39.66 20.81
C PRO A 72 29.45 39.63 22.24
N VAL A 73 28.37 38.89 22.50
CA VAL A 73 27.72 38.88 23.84
C VAL A 73 27.96 37.59 24.64
N HIS A 74 28.64 36.59 24.07
CA HIS A 74 29.12 35.41 24.80
C HIS A 74 30.65 35.40 25.02
N VAL A 75 31.27 36.59 25.07
CA VAL A 75 32.71 36.76 25.30
C VAL A 75 33.01 37.01 26.78
N ILE A 76 32.58 36.10 27.67
CA ILE A 76 33.14 36.02 29.03
C ILE A 76 33.47 34.56 29.29
N GLY A 77 34.77 34.23 29.19
CA GLY A 77 35.27 32.87 29.41
C GLY A 77 36.35 32.42 28.42
N SER A 78 37.16 33.34 27.91
CA SER A 78 38.40 33.01 27.22
C SER A 78 39.35 32.29 28.18
N LEU A 79 39.73 31.05 27.87
CA LEU A 79 41.06 30.43 28.02
C LEU A 79 41.06 28.89 28.17
N PHE A 80 39.90 28.21 28.21
CA PHE A 80 39.85 26.74 28.14
C PHE A 80 38.73 26.24 27.22
N GLY A 81 39.12 25.58 26.11
CA GLY A 81 38.33 24.59 25.36
C GLY A 81 36.81 24.80 25.25
N GLN A 82 36.36 25.89 24.63
CA GLN A 82 34.94 26.09 24.32
C GLN A 82 34.48 25.04 23.29
N LYS A 83 33.62 24.12 23.70
CA LYS A 83 32.90 23.21 22.79
C LYS A 83 31.80 24.01 22.11
N ARG A 84 31.91 24.22 20.79
CA ARG A 84 30.86 24.85 19.98
C ARG A 84 29.87 23.77 19.55
N VAL A 85 28.69 23.73 20.15
CA VAL A 85 27.64 22.78 19.75
C VAL A 85 26.81 23.39 18.63
N VAL A 86 26.69 22.69 17.51
CA VAL A 86 25.88 23.11 16.36
C VAL A 86 24.74 22.12 16.19
N GLU A 87 23.52 22.64 16.03
CA GLU A 87 22.33 21.84 15.75
C GLU A 87 22.41 21.23 14.35
N PRO A 88 22.06 19.94 14.17
CA PRO A 88 21.98 19.33 12.85
C PRO A 88 20.82 19.92 12.04
N ALA A 89 21.09 20.20 10.77
CA ALA A 89 20.06 20.52 9.79
C ALA A 89 19.35 19.24 9.36
N MET A 90 18.10 19.07 9.76
CA MET A 90 17.27 17.90 9.45
C MET A 90 15.98 18.35 8.76
N PRO A 91 16.03 18.70 7.47
CA PRO A 91 14.85 19.14 6.74
C PRO A 91 13.86 17.99 6.57
N VAL A 92 12.59 18.36 6.48
CA VAL A 92 11.46 17.45 6.34
C VAL A 92 10.63 17.90 5.16
N ASP A 93 10.37 16.97 4.23
CA ASP A 93 9.35 17.15 3.21
C ASP A 93 8.00 16.74 3.82
N GLU A 94 7.25 17.74 4.31
CA GLU A 94 5.99 17.52 5.02
C GLU A 94 4.95 16.76 4.19
N GLU A 95 4.93 16.98 2.87
CA GLU A 95 4.00 16.29 1.96
C GLU A 95 4.36 14.80 1.86
N LYS A 96 5.65 14.47 1.71
CA LYS A 96 6.12 13.07 1.73
C LYS A 96 5.88 12.42 3.08
N LEU A 97 6.13 13.13 4.18
CA LEU A 97 5.89 12.61 5.52
C LEU A 97 4.41 12.28 5.70
N GLN A 98 3.52 13.21 5.33
CA GLN A 98 2.08 13.01 5.43
C GLN A 98 1.61 11.81 4.59
N ALA A 99 2.08 11.70 3.35
CA ALA A 99 1.76 10.57 2.47
C ALA A 99 2.28 9.23 3.04
N ALA A 100 3.52 9.20 3.53
CA ALA A 100 4.11 8.01 4.13
C ALA A 100 3.35 7.55 5.38
N LEU A 101 2.93 8.48 6.24
CA LEU A 101 2.14 8.17 7.44
C LEU A 101 0.73 7.67 7.09
N GLN A 102 0.08 8.24 6.07
CA GLN A 102 -1.22 7.77 5.58
C GLN A 102 -1.13 6.33 5.01
N GLN A 103 -0.06 6.04 4.27
CA GLN A 103 0.18 4.70 3.72
C GLN A 103 0.53 3.68 4.81
N ALA A 104 1.43 4.02 5.73
CA ALA A 104 1.81 3.16 6.86
C ALA A 104 0.61 2.88 7.78
N GLY A 105 -0.26 3.86 7.98
CA GLY A 105 -1.51 3.71 8.73
C GLY A 105 -2.57 2.87 8.00
N GLY A 106 -2.60 2.89 6.66
CA GLY A 106 -3.52 2.09 5.85
C GLY A 106 -3.25 0.58 5.90
N GLY A 107 -2.00 0.18 6.12
CA GLY A 107 -1.60 -1.22 6.27
C GLY A 107 -1.65 -1.76 7.71
N SER A 108 -2.06 -0.95 8.70
CA SER A 108 -2.03 -1.33 10.12
C SER A 108 -2.97 -2.48 10.51
N GLY A 109 -3.69 -3.06 9.53
CA GLY A 109 -4.51 -4.27 9.65
C GLY A 109 -5.67 -4.12 10.63
N SER A 110 -5.97 -2.90 11.07
CA SER A 110 -7.06 -2.61 11.99
C SER A 110 -8.35 -2.26 11.25
N VAL A 111 -8.22 -1.65 10.06
CA VAL A 111 -9.30 -1.48 9.11
C VAL A 111 -9.34 -2.73 8.24
N THR A 112 -10.50 -3.36 8.13
CA THR A 112 -10.75 -4.40 7.13
C THR A 112 -11.77 -3.88 6.15
N ASP A 113 -11.48 -3.94 4.85
CA ASP A 113 -12.45 -3.55 3.84
C ASP A 113 -13.55 -4.59 3.69
N GLY A 114 -14.73 -4.12 3.28
CA GLY A 114 -15.83 -5.00 2.88
C GLY A 114 -15.49 -5.78 1.60
N THR A 115 -15.92 -7.04 1.52
CA THR A 115 -15.76 -7.88 0.34
C THR A 115 -16.84 -8.97 0.29
N VAL A 116 -16.78 -9.82 -0.73
CA VAL A 116 -17.61 -11.02 -0.86
C VAL A 116 -16.73 -12.24 -1.07
N ASP A 117 -16.94 -13.25 -0.22
CA ASP A 117 -16.27 -14.54 -0.33
C ASP A 117 -17.18 -15.58 -0.99
N PHE A 118 -16.61 -16.35 -1.92
CA PHE A 118 -17.29 -17.46 -2.57
C PHE A 118 -16.87 -18.77 -1.92
N SER A 119 -17.81 -19.44 -1.26
CA SER A 119 -17.60 -20.72 -0.59
C SER A 119 -18.41 -21.82 -1.27
N SER A 120 -18.28 -23.06 -0.80
CA SER A 120 -18.98 -24.20 -1.38
C SER A 120 -20.51 -24.02 -1.32
N GLY A 121 -21.12 -23.68 -2.45
CA GLY A 121 -22.57 -23.54 -2.58
C GLY A 121 -23.16 -22.20 -2.16
N LYS A 122 -22.36 -21.21 -1.73
CA LYS A 122 -22.88 -19.90 -1.32
C LYS A 122 -21.85 -18.77 -1.42
N ALA A 123 -22.34 -17.56 -1.62
CA ALA A 123 -21.59 -16.33 -1.37
C ALA A 123 -21.75 -15.91 0.11
N VAL A 124 -20.73 -15.27 0.67
CA VAL A 124 -20.71 -14.77 2.05
C VAL A 124 -20.31 -13.30 2.03
N ALA A 125 -21.17 -12.45 2.58
CA ALA A 125 -20.86 -11.05 2.81
C ALA A 125 -19.79 -10.94 3.91
N VAL A 126 -18.72 -10.21 3.62
CA VAL A 126 -17.70 -9.88 4.61
C VAL A 126 -17.75 -8.37 4.80
N HIS A 127 -18.40 -7.93 5.87
CA HIS A 127 -18.51 -6.51 6.19
C HIS A 127 -17.19 -5.95 6.71
N GLY A 128 -16.90 -4.72 6.28
CA GLY A 128 -15.71 -4.02 6.70
C GLY A 128 -15.78 -3.65 8.18
N LYS A 129 -14.62 -3.44 8.81
CA LYS A 129 -14.55 -2.96 10.18
C LYS A 129 -13.70 -1.72 10.24
N ALA A 130 -14.24 -0.69 10.90
CA ALA A 130 -13.49 0.51 11.19
C ALA A 130 -12.28 0.18 12.07
N GLY A 131 -11.18 0.88 11.81
CA GLY A 131 -9.90 0.67 12.47
C GLY A 131 -9.25 1.96 12.90
N LYS A 132 -8.05 1.83 13.46
CA LYS A 132 -7.18 2.95 13.83
C LYS A 132 -6.12 3.16 12.76
N ALA A 133 -6.06 4.36 12.21
CA ALA A 133 -4.99 4.81 11.34
C ALA A 133 -4.17 5.89 12.04
N ILE A 134 -2.95 6.12 11.55
CA ILE A 134 -2.13 7.24 12.01
C ILE A 134 -2.83 8.55 11.63
N ASP A 135 -2.94 9.47 12.58
CA ASP A 135 -3.33 10.85 12.28
C ASP A 135 -2.07 11.59 11.80
N ALA A 136 -1.83 11.61 10.50
CA ALA A 136 -0.60 12.13 9.92
C ALA A 136 -0.33 13.61 10.32
N GLY A 137 -1.37 14.43 10.38
CA GLY A 137 -1.24 15.84 10.77
C GLY A 137 -0.79 16.00 12.22
N GLN A 138 -1.40 15.26 13.14
CA GLN A 138 -1.03 15.30 14.56
C GLN A 138 0.26 14.52 14.87
N SER A 139 0.71 13.64 13.96
CA SER A 139 1.88 12.77 14.18
C SER A 139 3.19 13.34 13.67
N THR A 140 3.15 14.36 12.79
CA THR A 140 4.32 14.91 12.10
C THR A 140 5.46 15.26 13.08
N HIS A 141 5.19 16.16 14.04
CA HIS A 141 6.21 16.56 15.03
C HIS A 141 6.75 15.38 15.86
N ALA A 142 5.89 14.42 16.24
CA ALA A 142 6.33 13.26 17.01
C ALA A 142 7.29 12.37 16.20
N VAL A 143 7.07 12.24 14.89
CA VAL A 143 7.90 11.45 13.98
C VAL A 143 9.23 12.14 13.69
N GLU A 144 9.25 13.47 13.55
CA GLU A 144 10.49 14.25 13.41
C GLU A 144 11.41 14.09 14.64
N GLN A 145 10.84 14.22 15.84
CA GLN A 145 11.59 14.02 17.08
C GLN A 145 12.09 12.57 17.22
N ALA A 146 11.28 11.61 16.79
CA ALA A 146 11.68 10.20 16.75
C ALA A 146 12.87 9.99 15.79
N TYR A 147 12.86 10.63 14.63
CA TYR A 147 13.95 10.54 13.65
C TYR A 147 15.24 11.15 14.19
N ARG A 148 15.18 12.35 14.78
CA ARG A 148 16.33 12.98 15.44
C ARG A 148 16.92 12.07 16.52
N THR A 149 16.06 11.50 17.37
CA THR A 149 16.48 10.58 18.43
C THR A 149 17.12 9.32 17.86
N LEU A 150 16.57 8.76 16.78
CA LEU A 150 17.12 7.59 16.09
C LEU A 150 18.51 7.88 15.52
N VAL A 151 18.71 9.02 14.88
CA VAL A 151 20.01 9.42 14.34
C VAL A 151 21.03 9.60 15.47
N GLU A 152 20.65 10.31 16.53
CA GLU A 152 21.52 10.61 17.67
C GLU A 152 21.92 9.34 18.44
N THR A 153 20.96 8.48 18.76
CA THR A 153 21.20 7.30 19.62
C THR A 153 21.52 6.02 18.84
N GLY A 154 21.13 5.95 17.57
CA GLY A 154 21.20 4.75 16.74
C GLY A 154 20.19 3.65 17.09
N ALA A 155 19.28 3.90 18.05
CA ALA A 155 18.34 2.93 18.59
C ALA A 155 16.89 3.22 18.15
N PRO A 156 16.25 2.34 17.35
CA PRO A 156 14.85 2.51 16.94
C PRO A 156 13.91 2.05 18.06
N ALA A 157 13.58 2.97 18.98
CA ALA A 157 12.51 2.79 19.95
C ALA A 157 11.15 3.05 19.28
N PRO A 158 10.12 2.20 19.50
CA PRO A 158 8.78 2.49 19.02
C PRO A 158 8.23 3.79 19.60
N VAL A 159 7.76 4.69 18.74
CA VAL A 159 7.13 5.95 19.14
C VAL A 159 5.63 5.86 18.97
N THR A 160 4.89 6.11 20.04
CA THR A 160 3.43 6.19 20.00
C THR A 160 3.01 7.44 19.24
N VAL A 161 2.23 7.25 18.17
CA VAL A 161 1.72 8.35 17.36
C VAL A 161 0.21 8.52 17.57
N PRO A 162 -0.31 9.76 17.49
CA PRO A 162 -1.75 10.01 17.46
C PRO A 162 -2.46 9.16 16.39
N THR A 163 -3.68 8.73 16.73
CA THR A 163 -4.48 7.90 15.82
C THR A 163 -5.84 8.51 15.59
N THR A 164 -6.36 8.29 14.39
CA THR A 164 -7.74 8.62 14.02
C THR A 164 -8.50 7.35 13.65
N THR A 165 -9.82 7.41 13.68
CA THR A 165 -10.68 6.32 13.22
C THR A 165 -10.79 6.39 11.70
N ARG A 166 -10.45 5.30 11.01
CA ARG A 166 -10.60 5.16 9.56
C ARG A 166 -11.70 4.16 9.24
N GLN A 167 -12.58 4.55 8.33
CA GLN A 167 -13.64 3.69 7.82
C GLN A 167 -13.12 2.78 6.69
N PRO A 168 -13.75 1.61 6.49
CA PRO A 168 -13.55 0.80 5.29
C PRO A 168 -13.78 1.62 4.02
N ALA A 169 -12.96 1.39 3.00
CA ALA A 169 -13.13 2.00 1.68
C ALA A 169 -14.36 1.42 0.96
N VAL A 170 -14.60 0.12 1.15
CA VAL A 170 -15.82 -0.55 0.69
C VAL A 170 -16.84 -0.53 1.83
N SER A 171 -17.97 0.14 1.60
CA SER A 171 -19.05 0.26 2.58
C SER A 171 -19.88 -1.02 2.70
N ASP A 172 -20.62 -1.18 3.80
CA ASP A 172 -21.55 -2.30 3.96
C ASP A 172 -22.64 -2.29 2.88
N ALA A 173 -23.15 -1.12 2.52
CA ALA A 173 -24.12 -0.96 1.42
C ALA A 173 -23.56 -1.43 0.07
N GLU A 174 -22.26 -1.25 -0.16
CA GLU A 174 -21.57 -1.72 -1.36
C GLU A 174 -21.47 -3.25 -1.37
N VAL A 175 -21.14 -3.86 -0.23
CA VAL A 175 -21.14 -5.32 -0.07
C VAL A 175 -22.53 -5.88 -0.31
N ASP A 176 -23.56 -5.28 0.28
CA ASP A 176 -24.96 -5.70 0.12
C ASP A 176 -25.41 -5.60 -1.34
N ARG A 177 -25.01 -4.53 -2.04
CA ARG A 177 -25.28 -4.39 -3.48
C ARG A 177 -24.64 -5.53 -4.27
N MET A 178 -23.34 -5.77 -4.07
CA MET A 178 -22.61 -6.84 -4.77
C MET A 178 -23.19 -8.22 -4.47
N MET A 179 -23.58 -8.48 -3.22
CA MET A 179 -24.27 -9.70 -2.83
C MET A 179 -25.58 -9.88 -3.60
N LYS A 180 -26.43 -8.86 -3.61
CA LYS A 180 -27.76 -8.91 -4.22
C LYS A 180 -27.71 -8.99 -5.75
N GLU A 181 -26.87 -8.17 -6.38
CA GLU A 181 -26.86 -7.99 -7.83
C GLU A 181 -26.03 -9.05 -8.57
N PHE A 182 -25.03 -9.64 -7.91
CA PHE A 182 -24.11 -10.57 -8.56
C PHE A 182 -23.89 -11.85 -7.75
N ALA A 183 -23.46 -11.77 -6.49
CA ALA A 183 -22.91 -12.94 -5.82
C ALA A 183 -23.97 -13.99 -5.46
N GLU A 184 -25.14 -13.57 -4.97
CA GLU A 184 -26.25 -14.48 -4.69
C GLU A 184 -26.85 -15.06 -5.98
N PRO A 185 -27.17 -14.27 -7.02
CA PRO A 185 -27.53 -14.83 -8.32
C PRO A 185 -26.48 -15.81 -8.84
N ALA A 186 -25.19 -15.46 -8.82
CA ALA A 186 -24.13 -16.30 -9.37
C ALA A 186 -24.10 -17.67 -8.71
N MET A 187 -24.29 -17.72 -7.38
CA MET A 187 -24.23 -18.94 -6.60
C MET A 187 -25.57 -19.67 -6.44
N SER A 188 -26.67 -19.18 -7.07
CA SER A 188 -28.02 -19.70 -6.81
C SER A 188 -28.26 -21.10 -7.38
N ASP A 189 -27.62 -21.47 -8.50
CA ASP A 189 -27.72 -22.79 -9.13
C ASP A 189 -26.55 -23.05 -10.09
N ARG A 190 -26.57 -24.17 -10.81
CA ARG A 190 -25.67 -24.46 -11.92
C ARG A 190 -25.86 -23.45 -13.06
N VAL A 191 -24.77 -23.09 -13.73
CA VAL A 191 -24.78 -22.33 -14.98
C VAL A 191 -24.15 -23.18 -16.08
N THR A 192 -24.72 -23.15 -17.27
CA THR A 192 -24.17 -23.80 -18.45
C THR A 192 -23.56 -22.75 -19.35
N VAL A 193 -22.35 -22.98 -19.86
CA VAL A 193 -21.76 -22.19 -20.94
C VAL A 193 -21.53 -23.08 -22.16
N GLN A 194 -21.91 -22.60 -23.33
CA GLN A 194 -21.85 -23.38 -24.57
C GLN A 194 -21.59 -22.51 -25.80
N THR A 195 -21.03 -23.11 -26.85
CA THR A 195 -21.04 -22.52 -28.21
C THR A 195 -22.12 -23.20 -29.07
N ASP A 196 -22.38 -24.48 -28.82
CA ASP A 196 -23.40 -25.32 -29.44
C ASP A 196 -23.71 -26.53 -28.54
N ALA A 197 -24.54 -27.46 -29.02
CA ALA A 197 -24.94 -28.64 -28.23
C ALA A 197 -23.80 -29.65 -27.99
N ALA A 198 -22.73 -29.63 -28.79
CA ALA A 198 -21.57 -30.51 -28.64
C ALA A 198 -20.51 -29.92 -27.70
N HIS A 199 -20.41 -28.59 -27.62
CA HIS A 199 -19.42 -27.88 -26.82
C HIS A 199 -20.11 -27.12 -25.67
N GLN A 200 -20.30 -27.81 -24.54
CA GLN A 200 -20.93 -27.24 -23.34
C GLN A 200 -20.21 -27.63 -22.04
N VAL A 201 -20.22 -26.74 -21.05
CA VAL A 201 -19.69 -26.96 -19.70
C VAL A 201 -20.72 -26.52 -18.67
N GLN A 202 -20.98 -27.38 -17.69
CA GLN A 202 -21.82 -27.04 -16.53
C GLN A 202 -20.95 -26.71 -15.32
N LEU A 203 -21.17 -25.54 -14.73
CA LEU A 203 -20.43 -25.03 -13.59
C LEU A 203 -21.36 -24.96 -12.37
N SER A 204 -21.04 -25.70 -11.31
CA SER A 204 -21.83 -25.72 -10.08
C SER A 204 -21.28 -24.80 -8.99
N PRO A 205 -22.16 -24.23 -8.12
CA PRO A 205 -21.75 -23.46 -6.94
C PRO A 205 -20.81 -24.22 -6.00
N GLN A 206 -20.98 -25.54 -5.85
CA GLN A 206 -20.23 -26.35 -4.88
C GLN A 206 -18.81 -26.67 -5.36
N ASN A 207 -18.61 -26.86 -6.67
CA ASN A 207 -17.38 -27.45 -7.20
C ASN A 207 -16.61 -26.53 -8.15
N SER A 208 -17.30 -25.67 -8.90
CA SER A 208 -16.70 -24.93 -10.02
C SER A 208 -16.70 -23.42 -9.77
N LEU A 209 -17.86 -22.82 -9.52
CA LEU A 209 -18.00 -21.36 -9.44
C LEU A 209 -17.10 -20.73 -8.36
N LYS A 210 -17.02 -21.34 -7.17
CA LYS A 210 -16.15 -20.87 -6.09
C LYS A 210 -14.66 -20.81 -6.45
N LYS A 211 -14.21 -21.59 -7.43
CA LYS A 211 -12.80 -21.67 -7.82
C LYS A 211 -12.35 -20.44 -8.58
N PHE A 212 -13.21 -19.86 -9.42
CA PHE A 212 -12.85 -18.73 -10.26
C PHE A 212 -13.56 -17.42 -9.93
N LEU A 213 -14.74 -17.44 -9.28
CA LEU A 213 -15.42 -16.21 -8.91
C LEU A 213 -14.62 -15.44 -7.85
N ARG A 214 -14.34 -14.17 -8.15
CA ARG A 214 -13.70 -13.23 -7.25
C ARG A 214 -14.31 -11.85 -7.47
N VAL A 215 -14.27 -11.03 -6.44
CA VAL A 215 -14.56 -9.61 -6.50
C VAL A 215 -13.32 -8.84 -6.07
N THR A 216 -13.17 -7.63 -6.58
CA THR A 216 -12.10 -6.72 -6.18
C THR A 216 -12.65 -5.33 -5.98
N ALA A 217 -12.03 -4.56 -5.09
CA ALA A 217 -12.38 -3.17 -4.86
C ALA A 217 -11.67 -2.28 -5.89
N VAL A 218 -12.45 -1.46 -6.60
CA VAL A 218 -11.98 -0.38 -7.46
C VAL A 218 -12.72 0.87 -7.04
N ASP A 219 -11.98 1.89 -6.56
CA ASP A 219 -12.53 3.17 -6.11
C ASP A 219 -13.68 3.05 -5.09
N GLY A 220 -13.51 2.14 -4.11
CA GLY A 220 -14.51 1.88 -3.07
C GLY A 220 -15.72 1.08 -3.52
N LYS A 221 -15.75 0.62 -4.78
CA LYS A 221 -16.80 -0.25 -5.33
C LYS A 221 -16.28 -1.65 -5.58
N LEU A 222 -17.10 -2.65 -5.30
CA LEU A 222 -16.82 -4.03 -5.68
C LEU A 222 -17.18 -4.24 -7.15
N VAL A 223 -16.26 -4.85 -7.88
CA VAL A 223 -16.46 -5.32 -9.26
C VAL A 223 -16.06 -6.78 -9.37
N ASP A 224 -16.72 -7.53 -10.24
CA ASP A 224 -16.35 -8.91 -10.53
C ASP A 224 -15.03 -8.97 -11.32
N LYS A 225 -14.10 -9.80 -10.86
CA LYS A 225 -12.79 -9.99 -11.49
C LYS A 225 -12.39 -11.46 -11.41
N PRO A 226 -12.91 -12.32 -12.29
CA PRO A 226 -12.73 -13.76 -12.19
C PRO A 226 -11.24 -14.17 -12.33
N ASP A 227 -10.90 -15.31 -11.75
CA ASP A 227 -9.67 -16.03 -12.06
C ASP A 227 -9.84 -16.78 -13.39
N LEU A 228 -9.38 -16.14 -14.47
CA LEU A 228 -9.47 -16.68 -15.83
C LEU A 228 -8.64 -17.96 -16.02
N GLY A 229 -7.56 -18.15 -15.24
CA GLY A 229 -6.78 -19.38 -15.25
C GLY A 229 -7.58 -20.54 -14.67
N ALA A 230 -8.19 -20.35 -13.51
CA ALA A 230 -9.07 -21.35 -12.89
C ALA A 230 -10.30 -21.65 -13.76
N LEU A 231 -10.85 -20.64 -14.45
CA LEU A 231 -11.94 -20.86 -15.41
C LEU A 231 -11.48 -21.74 -16.59
N LYS A 232 -10.29 -21.48 -17.13
CA LYS A 232 -9.69 -22.29 -18.21
C LYS A 232 -9.48 -23.74 -17.81
N GLU A 233 -8.98 -23.98 -16.61
CA GLU A 233 -8.82 -25.33 -16.08
C GLU A 233 -10.17 -26.08 -15.96
N LEU A 234 -11.25 -25.35 -15.66
CA LEU A 234 -12.58 -25.93 -15.50
C LEU A 234 -13.23 -26.34 -16.82
N TYR A 235 -13.09 -25.55 -17.87
CA TYR A 235 -13.62 -25.92 -19.19
C TYR A 235 -12.66 -26.79 -20.00
N GLY A 236 -11.38 -26.86 -19.62
CA GLY A 236 -10.38 -27.74 -20.24
C GLY A 236 -10.34 -27.62 -21.76
N HIS A 237 -10.58 -28.74 -22.44
CA HIS A 237 -10.55 -28.84 -23.90
C HIS A 237 -11.93 -28.63 -24.57
N THR A 238 -12.97 -28.27 -23.82
CA THR A 238 -14.35 -28.22 -24.35
C THR A 238 -14.51 -27.27 -25.53
N PHE A 239 -13.71 -26.19 -25.60
CA PHE A 239 -13.79 -25.21 -26.68
C PHE A 239 -12.59 -25.28 -27.65
N ASP A 240 -11.79 -26.35 -27.59
CA ASP A 240 -10.66 -26.53 -28.50
C ASP A 240 -11.15 -26.65 -29.95
N GLY A 241 -10.54 -25.89 -30.85
CA GLY A 241 -10.93 -25.84 -32.26
C GLY A 241 -12.15 -24.97 -32.57
N VAL A 242 -12.85 -24.44 -31.55
CA VAL A 242 -13.92 -23.46 -31.77
C VAL A 242 -13.32 -22.09 -32.08
N LEU A 243 -13.79 -21.48 -33.17
CA LEU A 243 -13.31 -20.18 -33.65
C LEU A 243 -14.45 -19.15 -33.62
N ILE A 244 -14.16 -17.97 -33.09
CA ILE A 244 -15.06 -16.81 -33.10
C ILE A 244 -14.67 -15.89 -34.25
N THR A 245 -15.63 -15.53 -35.10
CA THR A 245 -15.49 -14.43 -36.06
C THR A 245 -15.48 -13.11 -35.30
N ARG A 246 -14.35 -12.38 -35.33
CA ARG A 246 -14.23 -11.06 -34.71
C ARG A 246 -14.79 -9.99 -35.65
N GLY A 247 -15.14 -8.82 -35.13
CA GLY A 247 -15.67 -7.69 -35.92
C GLY A 247 -14.74 -7.17 -37.03
N ASN A 248 -13.48 -7.60 -37.07
CA ASN A 248 -12.53 -7.34 -38.17
C ASN A 248 -12.46 -8.48 -39.21
N GLY A 249 -13.37 -9.46 -39.14
CA GLY A 249 -13.44 -10.65 -39.99
C GLY A 249 -12.42 -11.75 -39.66
N LYS A 250 -11.49 -11.53 -38.71
CA LYS A 250 -10.53 -12.57 -38.31
C LYS A 250 -11.21 -13.62 -37.46
N LYS A 251 -10.81 -14.87 -37.66
CA LYS A 251 -11.22 -16.00 -36.81
C LYS A 251 -10.14 -16.28 -35.78
N THR A 252 -10.51 -16.29 -34.50
CA THR A 252 -9.58 -16.62 -33.40
C THR A 252 -10.20 -17.65 -32.47
N PRO A 253 -9.40 -18.48 -31.77
CA PRO A 253 -9.91 -19.40 -30.76
C PRO A 253 -10.69 -18.69 -29.64
N VAL A 254 -11.63 -19.42 -29.04
CA VAL A 254 -12.32 -19.01 -27.81
C VAL A 254 -11.29 -18.78 -26.69
N THR A 255 -11.35 -17.64 -26.02
CA THR A 255 -10.48 -17.32 -24.87
C THR A 255 -11.25 -17.39 -23.54
N PRO A 256 -10.57 -17.50 -22.38
CA PRO A 256 -11.23 -17.41 -21.08
C PRO A 256 -12.06 -16.14 -20.90
N GLU A 257 -11.60 -15.02 -21.47
CA GLU A 257 -12.32 -13.74 -21.48
C GLU A 257 -13.65 -13.85 -22.24
N ASP A 258 -13.67 -14.51 -23.40
CA ASP A 258 -14.90 -14.75 -24.17
C ASP A 258 -15.90 -15.61 -23.37
N VAL A 259 -15.40 -16.69 -22.75
CA VAL A 259 -16.19 -17.59 -21.92
C VAL A 259 -16.80 -16.82 -20.74
N TYR A 260 -16.01 -16.01 -20.05
CA TYR A 260 -16.51 -15.24 -18.92
C TYR A 260 -17.49 -14.14 -19.34
N ALA A 261 -17.22 -13.45 -20.46
CA ALA A 261 -18.09 -12.41 -20.99
C ALA A 261 -19.50 -12.98 -21.30
N ALA A 262 -19.57 -14.17 -21.91
CA ALA A 262 -20.83 -14.87 -22.14
C ALA A 262 -21.48 -15.37 -20.83
N LEU A 263 -20.68 -15.85 -19.88
CA LEU A 263 -21.15 -16.35 -18.57
C LEU A 263 -21.76 -15.26 -17.70
N ARG A 264 -21.22 -14.04 -17.73
CA ARG A 264 -21.54 -12.99 -16.76
C ARG A 264 -23.04 -12.65 -16.69
N PRO A 265 -23.78 -12.44 -17.80
CA PRO A 265 -25.23 -12.26 -17.75
C PRO A 265 -25.97 -13.44 -17.11
N ALA A 266 -25.58 -14.67 -17.44
CA ALA A 266 -26.17 -15.88 -16.88
C ALA A 266 -25.88 -16.05 -15.38
N LEU A 267 -24.72 -15.57 -14.91
CA LEU A 267 -24.38 -15.50 -13.49
C LEU A 267 -25.22 -14.46 -12.74
N MET A 268 -25.63 -13.37 -13.39
CA MET A 268 -26.50 -12.35 -12.78
C MET A 268 -27.98 -12.75 -12.78
N SER A 269 -28.33 -13.87 -13.40
CA SER A 269 -29.70 -14.35 -13.53
C SER A 269 -29.97 -15.54 -12.63
N ARG A 270 -31.18 -15.59 -12.04
CA ARG A 270 -31.65 -16.75 -11.26
C ARG A 270 -32.45 -17.74 -12.12
N THR A 271 -32.86 -17.35 -13.32
CA THR A 271 -33.77 -18.12 -14.18
C THR A 271 -33.14 -18.47 -15.53
N ASP A 272 -32.42 -17.52 -16.12
CA ASP A 272 -31.73 -17.69 -17.40
C ASP A 272 -30.25 -17.98 -17.16
N ARG A 273 -29.94 -19.27 -17.00
CA ARG A 273 -28.60 -19.74 -16.60
C ARG A 273 -27.89 -20.52 -17.71
N VAL A 274 -28.18 -20.19 -18.96
CA VAL A 274 -27.48 -20.72 -20.13
C VAL A 274 -26.77 -19.56 -20.85
N ALA A 275 -25.45 -19.59 -20.81
CA ALA A 275 -24.58 -18.65 -21.52
C ALA A 275 -24.21 -19.22 -22.87
N VAL A 276 -24.48 -18.46 -23.94
CA VAL A 276 -24.08 -18.82 -25.30
C VAL A 276 -22.91 -17.92 -25.72
N ILE A 277 -21.79 -18.53 -26.08
CA ILE A 277 -20.67 -17.84 -26.71
C ILE A 277 -21.01 -17.75 -28.20
N ASP A 278 -21.34 -16.55 -28.67
CA ASP A 278 -21.61 -16.30 -30.08
C ASP A 278 -20.31 -16.45 -30.89
N THR A 279 -20.32 -17.40 -31.83
CA THR A 279 -19.16 -17.69 -32.69
C THR A 279 -19.19 -16.91 -34.00
N ASP A 280 -20.31 -16.25 -34.32
CA ASP A 280 -20.46 -15.38 -35.49
C ASP A 280 -21.28 -14.12 -35.16
N PRO A 281 -20.78 -13.27 -34.24
CA PRO A 281 -21.45 -12.03 -33.88
C PRO A 281 -21.40 -11.07 -35.08
N SER A 282 -22.54 -10.89 -35.73
CA SER A 282 -22.75 -9.96 -36.86
C SER A 282 -22.66 -8.50 -36.43
#